data_AF-A5KP75-F1
#
_entry.id   AF-A5KP75-F1
#
_cell.length_a   1.000
_cell.length_b   1.000
_cell.length_c   1.000
_cell.angle_alpha   90.00
_cell.angle_beta   90.00
_cell.angle_gamma   90.00
#
_symmetry.space_group_name_H-M   'P 1'
#
loop_
_entity.id
_entity.type
_entity.pdbx_description
1 polymer ?
#
loop_
_entity_poly.entity_id
_entity_poly.type
_entity_poly.pdbx_seq_one_letter_code
_entity_poly.pdbx_strand_id
1 'polypeptide(L)'
;MKLNLNCIRDILLTLSEKLIPDESGYIVPLSPSEFSESELSQYEKNEVMYWIRKLMDEGIIIKGKKYVDSPLPLIKDISMAGYQFIEATEKPSAWNTIKPKLSEIAISSVTTLINAVISLTVS
;
A
#
# COMPACT_ATOMS: atom_id res chain seq x y z
N MET A 1 2.96 -0.72 -16.80
CA MET A 1 1.65 -0.86 -16.15
C MET A 1 1.00 0.51 -16.01
N LYS A 2 -0.34 0.58 -16.05
CA LYS A 2 -1.10 1.83 -15.81
C LYS A 2 -1.32 2.03 -14.31
N LEU A 3 -1.34 3.27 -13.84
CA LEU A 3 -1.61 3.61 -12.44
C LEU A 3 -3.01 3.13 -12.04
N ASN A 4 -3.08 2.31 -10.99
CA ASN A 4 -4.33 1.78 -10.45
C ASN A 4 -4.48 2.20 -8.97
N LEU A 5 -5.23 3.28 -8.76
CA LEU A 5 -5.40 3.90 -7.45
C LEU A 5 -6.11 2.97 -6.45
N ASN A 6 -7.08 2.18 -6.93
CA ASN A 6 -7.79 1.23 -6.08
C ASN A 6 -6.85 0.10 -5.64
N CYS A 7 -6.05 -0.45 -6.55
CA CYS A 7 -5.07 -1.49 -6.21
C CYS A 7 -4.08 -1.01 -5.15
N ILE A 8 -3.50 0.20 -5.33
CA ILE A 8 -2.57 0.77 -4.34
C ILE A 8 -3.25 0.98 -2.98
N ARG A 9 -4.48 1.51 -2.98
CA ARG A 9 -5.26 1.71 -1.74
C ARG A 9 -5.51 0.40 -1.03
N ASP A 10 -6.04 -0.58 -1.75
CA ASP A 10 -6.44 -1.85 -1.17
C ASP A 10 -5.21 -2.64 -0.68
N ILE A 11 -4.06 -2.56 -1.36
CA ILE A 11 -2.78 -3.08 -0.84
C ILE A 11 -2.49 -2.51 0.56
N LEU A 12 -2.53 -1.19 0.72
CA LEU A 12 -2.18 -0.56 2.00
C LEU A 12 -3.21 -0.85 3.09
N LEU A 13 -4.50 -0.82 2.77
CA LEU A 13 -5.57 -1.15 3.72
C LEU A 13 -5.44 -2.60 4.20
N THR A 14 -5.33 -3.56 3.29
CA THR A 14 -5.20 -4.97 3.63
C THR A 14 -3.91 -5.24 4.42
N LEU A 15 -2.80 -4.58 4.09
CA LEU A 15 -1.58 -4.70 4.90
C LEU A 15 -1.79 -4.21 6.33
N SER A 16 -2.53 -3.10 6.53
CA SER A 16 -2.82 -2.58 7.88
C SER A 16 -3.67 -3.53 8.73
N GLU A 17 -4.52 -4.33 8.09
CA GLU A 17 -5.35 -5.35 8.75
C GLU A 17 -4.57 -6.62 9.11
N LYS A 18 -3.43 -6.87 8.43
CA LYS A 18 -2.65 -8.12 8.58
C LYS A 18 -1.37 -7.93 9.38
N LEU A 19 -0.76 -6.75 9.34
CA LEU A 19 0.45 -6.41 10.08
C LEU A 19 0.11 -6.00 11.52
N ILE A 20 -0.51 -6.92 12.27
CA ILE A 20 -0.91 -6.70 13.65
C ILE A 20 0.22 -7.15 14.57
N PRO A 21 0.68 -6.30 15.51
CA PRO A 21 1.68 -6.70 16.50
C PRO A 21 1.11 -7.73 17.48
N ASP A 22 1.92 -8.72 17.85
CA ASP A 22 1.59 -9.65 18.93
C ASP A 22 1.75 -9.00 20.33
N GLU A 23 1.52 -9.79 21.39
CA GLU A 23 1.63 -9.34 22.78
C GLU A 23 3.02 -8.78 23.15
N SER A 24 4.07 -9.13 22.39
CA SER A 24 5.43 -8.62 22.56
C SER A 24 5.72 -7.37 21.71
N GLY A 25 4.75 -6.90 20.93
CA GLY A 25 4.92 -5.82 19.96
C GLY A 25 5.61 -6.25 18.67
N TYR A 26 5.80 -7.56 18.45
CA TYR A 26 6.42 -8.08 17.24
C TYR A 26 5.39 -8.24 16.12
N ILE A 27 5.71 -7.72 14.94
CA ILE A 27 4.89 -7.88 13.73
C ILE A 27 5.51 -9.00 12.90
N VAL A 28 4.72 -10.04 12.60
CA VAL A 28 5.13 -11.12 11.70
C VAL A 28 5.18 -10.60 10.27
N PRO A 29 6.37 -10.58 9.61
CA PRO A 29 6.46 -10.06 8.25
C PRO A 29 5.73 -10.96 7.24
N LEU A 30 5.13 -10.35 6.23
CA LEU A 30 4.35 -11.04 5.20
C LEU A 30 5.16 -11.29 3.94
N SER A 31 4.91 -12.42 3.26
CA SER A 31 5.43 -12.67 1.91
C SER A 31 4.58 -11.90 0.89
N PRO A 32 5.17 -11.03 0.04
CA PRO A 32 4.43 -10.35 -1.03
C PRO A 32 3.69 -11.31 -1.96
N SER A 33 4.31 -12.46 -2.28
CA SER A 33 3.75 -13.45 -3.19
C SER A 33 2.50 -14.09 -2.60
N GLU A 34 2.56 -14.54 -1.34
CA GLU A 34 1.42 -15.15 -0.65
C GLU A 34 0.31 -14.12 -0.42
N PHE A 35 0.67 -12.92 0.05
CA PHE A 35 -0.25 -11.80 0.22
C PHE A 35 -1.01 -11.45 -1.06
N SER A 36 -0.30 -11.42 -2.20
CA SER A 36 -0.91 -11.11 -3.50
C SER A 36 -1.91 -12.17 -3.97
N GLU A 37 -1.71 -13.44 -3.58
CA GLU A 37 -2.60 -14.54 -3.97
C GLU A 37 -3.81 -14.67 -3.04
N SER A 38 -3.63 -14.52 -1.73
CA SER A 38 -4.69 -14.78 -0.75
C SER A 38 -5.62 -13.60 -0.52
N GLU A 39 -5.10 -12.37 -0.46
CA GLU A 39 -5.87 -11.22 0.02
C GLU A 39 -6.36 -10.27 -1.09
N LEU A 40 -5.71 -10.31 -2.26
CA LEU A 40 -5.94 -9.36 -3.35
C LEU A 40 -6.27 -10.05 -4.68
N SER A 41 -6.97 -11.18 -4.62
CA SER A 41 -7.30 -12.01 -5.78
C SER A 41 -8.20 -11.32 -6.81
N GLN A 42 -8.85 -10.19 -6.47
CA GLN A 42 -9.55 -9.33 -7.44
C GLN A 42 -8.61 -8.56 -8.40
N TYR A 43 -7.31 -8.53 -8.11
CA TYR A 43 -6.29 -7.90 -8.95
C TYR A 43 -5.37 -8.97 -9.55
N GLU A 44 -4.80 -8.68 -10.72
CA GLU A 44 -3.80 -9.57 -11.30
C GLU A 44 -2.56 -9.64 -10.41
N LYS A 45 -2.05 -10.85 -10.14
CA LYS A 45 -0.92 -11.06 -9.23
C LYS A 45 0.30 -10.19 -9.60
N ASN A 46 0.61 -10.12 -10.89
CA ASN A 46 1.74 -9.31 -11.37
C ASN A 46 1.53 -7.81 -11.14
N GLU A 47 0.28 -7.33 -11.17
CA GLU A 47 -0.06 -5.95 -10.88
C GLU A 47 0.15 -5.63 -9.40
N VAL A 48 -0.36 -6.46 -8.51
CA VAL A 48 -0.16 -6.33 -7.07
C VAL A 48 1.33 -6.34 -6.73
N MET A 49 2.07 -7.33 -7.24
CA MET A 49 3.51 -7.47 -6.99
C MET A 49 4.31 -6.26 -7.51
N TYR A 50 3.92 -5.68 -8.64
CA TYR A 50 4.54 -4.47 -9.16
C TYR A 50 4.29 -3.25 -8.25
N TRP A 51 3.05 -3.04 -7.79
CA TRP A 51 2.75 -1.92 -6.91
C TRP A 51 3.37 -2.06 -5.53
N ILE A 52 3.41 -3.27 -4.96
CA ILE A 52 4.18 -3.55 -3.74
C ILE A 52 5.65 -3.18 -3.95
N ARG A 53 6.26 -3.57 -5.08
CA ARG A 53 7.65 -3.18 -5.40
C ARG A 53 7.82 -1.66 -5.42
N LYS A 54 6.91 -0.92 -6.05
CA LYS A 54 6.98 0.55 -6.12
C LYS A 54 6.78 1.22 -4.77
N LEU A 55 5.80 0.77 -3.99
CA LEU A 55 5.58 1.20 -2.60
C LEU A 55 6.83 0.94 -1.74
N MET A 56 7.49 -0.20 -1.93
CA MET A 56 8.74 -0.53 -1.23
C MET A 56 9.92 0.32 -1.70
N ASP A 57 10.06 0.55 -3.00
CA ASP A 57 11.16 1.37 -3.57
C ASP A 57 11.08 2.83 -3.14
N GLU A 58 9.87 3.33 -2.93
CA GLU A 58 9.60 4.68 -2.45
C GLU A 58 9.41 4.77 -0.91
N GLY A 59 9.68 3.67 -0.19
CA GLY A 59 9.70 3.65 1.27
C GLY A 59 8.33 3.73 1.96
N ILE A 60 7.23 3.62 1.22
CA ILE A 60 5.88 3.56 1.78
C ILE A 60 5.64 2.24 2.49
N ILE A 61 6.08 1.13 1.88
CA ILE A 61 6.15 -0.19 2.53
C ILE A 61 7.59 -0.41 3.03
N ILE A 62 7.72 -0.80 4.29
CA ILE A 62 9.02 -1.07 4.92
C ILE A 62 9.47 -2.49 4.56
N LYS A 63 10.61 -2.58 3.86
CA LYS A 63 11.24 -3.84 3.44
C LYS A 63 11.76 -4.61 4.66
N GLY A 64 11.42 -5.89 4.75
CA GLY A 64 12.01 -6.85 5.66
C GLY A 64 13.21 -7.59 5.07
N LYS A 65 13.49 -8.78 5.60
CA LYS A 65 14.52 -9.68 5.04
C LYS A 65 14.12 -10.12 3.62
N LYS A 66 15.11 -10.34 2.77
CA LYS A 66 14.92 -10.92 1.44
C LYS A 66 15.57 -12.31 1.40
N TYR A 67 14.80 -13.32 1.03
CA TYR A 67 15.31 -14.66 0.77
C TYR A 67 15.76 -14.80 -0.68
N VAL A 68 16.67 -15.74 -0.95
CA VAL A 68 17.32 -15.93 -2.27
C VAL A 68 16.31 -16.31 -3.35
N ASP A 69 15.31 -17.12 -3.01
CA ASP A 69 14.25 -17.60 -3.87
C ASP A 69 13.08 -16.61 -4.04
N SER A 70 13.12 -15.48 -3.32
CA SER A 70 12.01 -14.53 -3.28
C SER A 70 12.25 -13.33 -4.22
N PRO A 71 11.28 -13.01 -5.12
CA PRO A 71 11.44 -11.90 -6.07
C PRO A 71 11.43 -10.52 -5.40
N LEU A 72 10.85 -10.44 -4.20
CA LEU A 72 10.74 -9.26 -3.35
C LEU A 72 11.13 -9.60 -1.90
N PRO A 73 11.64 -8.62 -1.12
CA PRO A 73 11.76 -8.77 0.33
C PRO A 73 10.40 -9.02 0.98
N LEU A 74 10.40 -9.57 2.21
CA LEU A 74 9.21 -9.60 3.05
C LEU A 74 8.69 -8.18 3.32
N ILE A 75 7.40 -8.06 3.59
CA ILE A 75 6.75 -6.83 4.04
C ILE A 75 6.85 -6.80 5.56
N LYS A 76 7.64 -5.88 6.11
CA LYS A 76 7.86 -5.78 7.56
C LYS A 76 6.82 -4.87 8.22
N ASP A 77 6.53 -3.74 7.59
CA ASP A 77 5.70 -2.69 8.16
C ASP A 77 5.26 -1.69 7.08
N ILE A 78 4.44 -0.70 7.45
CA ILE A 78 4.05 0.44 6.64
C ILE A 78 4.65 1.71 7.26
N SER A 79 5.14 2.62 6.43
CA SER A 79 5.62 3.94 6.91
C SER A 79 4.48 4.77 7.51
N MET A 80 4.82 5.78 8.32
CA MET A 80 3.82 6.71 8.87
C MET A 80 3.01 7.41 7.78
N ALA A 81 3.64 7.78 6.65
CA ALA A 81 2.92 8.35 5.51
C ALA A 81 1.93 7.36 4.88
N GLY A 82 2.27 6.08 4.85
CA GLY A 82 1.34 5.03 4.45
C GLY A 82 0.15 4.89 5.41
N TYR A 83 0.39 4.95 6.73
CA TYR A 83 -0.69 4.94 7.72
C TYR A 83 -1.59 6.18 7.64
N GLN A 84 -1.03 7.37 7.39
CA GLN A 84 -1.83 8.58 7.15
C GLN A 84 -2.70 8.47 5.89
N PHE A 85 -2.18 7.87 4.82
CA PHE A 85 -2.97 7.56 3.63
C PHE A 85 -4.09 6.55 3.92
N ILE A 86 -3.81 5.52 4.71
CA ILE A 86 -4.81 4.54 5.14
C ILE A 86 -5.94 5.24 5.88
N GLU A 87 -5.63 6.05 6.90
CA GLU A 87 -6.62 6.81 7.67
C GLU A 87 -7.46 7.73 6.77
N ALA A 88 -6.82 8.40 5.80
CA ALA A 88 -7.49 9.27 4.84
C ALA A 88 -8.45 8.52 3.89
N THR A 89 -8.26 7.21 3.67
CA THR A 89 -8.95 6.45 2.62
C THR A 89 -9.72 5.23 3.10
N GLU A 90 -9.64 4.89 4.39
CA GLU A 90 -10.28 3.73 5.00
C GLU A 90 -11.78 3.71 4.70
N LYS A 91 -12.46 4.84 4.97
CA LYS A 91 -13.90 4.96 4.73
C LYS A 91 -14.21 5.04 3.24
N PRO A 92 -15.12 4.19 2.72
CA PRO A 92 -15.53 4.24 1.31
C PRO A 92 -16.04 5.61 0.87
N SER A 93 -16.77 6.31 1.75
CA SER A 93 -17.26 7.67 1.48
C SER A 93 -16.12 8.67 1.28
N ALA A 94 -15.09 8.64 2.13
CA ALA A 94 -13.91 9.50 2.00
C ALA A 94 -13.17 9.21 0.68
N TRP A 95 -12.95 7.93 0.36
CA TRP A 95 -12.31 7.54 -0.89
C TRP A 95 -13.08 8.01 -2.13
N ASN A 96 -14.40 7.88 -2.13
CA ASN A 96 -15.26 8.33 -3.23
C ASN A 96 -15.22 9.86 -3.42
N THR A 97 -14.92 10.63 -2.38
CA THR A 97 -14.72 12.08 -2.47
C THR A 97 -13.31 12.46 -2.95
N ILE A 98 -12.28 11.75 -2.51
CA ILE A 98 -10.87 12.07 -2.82
C ILE A 98 -10.49 11.62 -4.23
N LYS A 99 -10.87 10.39 -4.61
CA LYS A 99 -10.43 9.76 -5.86
C LYS A 99 -10.68 10.61 -7.12
N PRO A 100 -11.84 11.27 -7.31
CA PRO A 100 -12.05 12.13 -8.47
C PRO A 100 -11.09 13.32 -8.51
N LYS A 101 -10.78 13.93 -7.37
CA LYS A 101 -9.86 15.09 -7.27
C LYS A 101 -8.43 14.73 -7.66
N LEU A 102 -8.02 13.48 -7.46
CA LEU A 102 -6.71 12.99 -7.88
C LEU A 102 -6.50 13.02 -9.40
N SER A 103 -7.58 13.05 -10.20
CA SER A 103 -7.47 13.16 -11.66
C SER A 103 -6.98 14.53 -12.13
N GLU A 104 -7.12 15.56 -11.30
CA GLU A 104 -6.65 16.92 -11.56
C GLU A 104 -5.17 17.11 -11.16
N ILE A 105 -4.60 16.12 -10.47
CA ILE A 105 -3.23 16.16 -9.95
C ILE A 105 -2.33 15.31 -10.84
N ALA A 106 -1.19 15.86 -11.26
CA ALA A 106 -0.20 15.12 -12.02
C ALA A 106 0.53 14.09 -11.11
N ILE A 107 0.01 12.87 -11.05
CA ILE A 107 0.63 11.78 -10.28
C ILE A 107 1.77 11.16 -11.11
N SER A 108 3.00 11.48 -10.72
CA SER A 108 4.22 10.94 -11.35
C SER A 108 4.87 9.78 -10.59
N SER A 109 4.50 9.56 -9.34
CA SER A 109 5.10 8.56 -8.45
C SER A 109 4.11 8.09 -7.36
N VAL A 110 4.47 7.03 -6.63
CA VAL A 110 3.64 6.55 -5.52
C VAL A 110 3.66 7.55 -4.36
N THR A 111 4.81 8.11 -4.02
CA THR A 111 4.94 9.16 -3.00
C THR A 111 4.11 10.40 -3.35
N THR A 112 4.10 10.82 -4.62
CA THR A 112 3.24 11.94 -5.06
C THR A 112 1.77 11.64 -4.84
N LEU A 113 1.32 10.41 -5.15
CA LEU A 113 -0.04 9.96 -4.86
C LEU A 113 -0.35 10.01 -3.36
N ILE A 114 0.51 9.41 -2.53
CA ILE A 114 0.33 9.36 -1.07
C ILE A 114 0.19 10.78 -0.50
N ASN A 115 1.10 11.69 -0.85
CA ASN A 115 1.09 13.06 -0.38
C ASN A 115 -0.14 13.85 -0.90
N ALA A 116 -0.55 13.62 -2.14
CA ALA A 116 -1.74 14.25 -2.70
C ALA A 116 -2.99 13.88 -1.89
N VAL A 117 -3.18 12.59 -1.59
CA VAL A 117 -4.30 12.12 -0.77
C VAL A 117 -4.28 12.73 0.63
N ILE A 118 -3.13 12.73 1.31
CA ILE A 118 -2.99 13.31 2.66
C ILE A 118 -3.32 14.82 2.64
N SER A 119 -2.91 15.55 1.60
CA SER A 119 -3.19 16.98 1.50
C SER A 119 -4.69 17.30 1.34
N LEU A 120 -5.41 16.44 0.63
CA LEU A 120 -6.85 16.59 0.35
C LEU A 120 -7.77 16.27 1.54
N THR A 121 -7.25 15.69 2.63
CA THR A 121 -8.01 15.43 3.85
C THR A 121 -7.80 16.46 4.96
N VAL A 122 -6.74 17.27 4.88
CA VAL A 122 -6.44 18.35 5.84
C VAL A 122 -7.05 19.69 5.41
N SER A 123 -7.64 19.76 4.22
CA SER A 123 -8.25 20.98 3.62
C SER A 123 -9.78 20.96 3.67
#